data_AF-A0A954SF57-F1
#
_entry.id   AF-A0A954SF57-F1
#
_cell.length_a   1.000
_cell.length_b   1.000
_cell.length_c   1.000
_cell.angle_alpha   90.00
_cell.angle_beta   90.00
_cell.angle_gamma   90.00
#
_symmetry.space_group_name_H-M   'P 1'
#
loop_
_entity.id
_entity.type
_entity.pdbx_description
1 polymer ?
#
loop_
_entity_poly.entity_id
_entity_poly.type
_entity_poly.pdbx_seq_one_letter_code
_entity_poly.pdbx_strand_id
1 'polypeptide(L)' 'MQNLCFDLKPGQSIRFGEYRVTLLEVENQAAVLEIDGPEGCVRIEPVCDASEREEELAVLA' A
#
# COMPACT_ATOMS: atom_id res chain seq x y z
N MET A 1 15.07 9.13 2.02
CA MET A 1 14.46 7.79 1.82
C MET A 1 13.36 7.98 0.79
N GLN A 2 13.38 7.25 -0.32
CA GLN A 2 12.31 7.33 -1.33
C GLN A 2 11.20 6.37 -0.93
N ASN A 3 9.95 6.85 -0.91
CA ASN A 3 8.78 6.00 -0.69
C ASN A 3 8.33 5.46 -2.05
N LEU A 4 8.05 4.16 -2.14
CA LEU A 4 7.47 3.53 -3.33
C LEU A 4 6.00 3.25 -3.07
N CYS A 5 5.12 3.82 -3.88
CA CYS A 5 3.68 3.57 -3.83
C CYS A 5 3.31 2.55 -4.91
N PHE A 6 2.55 1.53 -4.53
CA PHE A 6 2.07 0.48 -5.44
C PHE A 6 0.56 0.36 -5.33
N ASP A 7 -0.15 0.48 -6.45
CA ASP A 7 -1.57 0.12 -6.53
C ASP A 7 -1.72 -1.39 -6.67
N LEU A 8 -2.12 -2.06 -5.59
CA LEU A 8 -2.33 -3.51 -5.54
C LEU A 8 -3.81 -3.86 -5.50
N LYS A 9 -4.20 -4.88 -6.26
CA LYS A 9 -5.50 -5.54 -6.18
C LYS A 9 -5.39 -6.88 -5.43
N PRO A 10 -6.49 -7.36 -4.82
CA PRO A 10 -6.53 -8.71 -4.22
C PRO A 10 -6.00 -9.77 -5.20
N GLY A 11 -5.12 -10.64 -4.71
CA GLY A 11 -4.39 -11.66 -5.47
C GLY A 11 -3.10 -11.18 -6.14
N GLN A 12 -2.77 -9.88 -6.12
CA GLN A 12 -1.52 -9.37 -6.68
C GLN A 12 -0.39 -9.35 -5.67
N SER A 13 0.84 -9.49 -6.17
CA SER A 13 2.06 -9.45 -5.35
C SER A 13 3.05 -8.41 -5.86
N ILE A 14 3.77 -7.78 -4.95
CA ILE A 14 4.99 -7.03 -5.23
C ILE A 14 6.21 -7.76 -4.66
N ARG A 15 7.38 -7.48 -5.24
CA ARG A 15 8.67 -7.92 -4.71
C ARG A 15 9.46 -6.71 -4.23
N PHE A 16 9.94 -6.78 -3.00
CA PHE A 16 10.80 -5.78 -2.39
C PHE A 16 12.06 -6.46 -1.87
N GLY A 17 13.12 -6.46 -2.70
CA GLY A 17 14.33 -7.24 -2.42
C GLY A 17 14.02 -8.73 -2.34
N GLU A 18 14.36 -9.35 -1.22
CA GLU A 18 14.12 -10.77 -0.92
C GLU A 18 12.71 -11.06 -0.38
N TYR A 19 11.93 -10.02 -0.12
CA TYR A 19 10.56 -10.16 0.36
C TYR A 19 9.56 -10.11 -0.79
N ARG A 20 8.55 -10.98 -0.72
CA ARG A 20 7.35 -10.92 -1.54
C ARG A 20 6.18 -10.56 -0.66
N VAL A 21 5.45 -9.51 -1.04
CA VAL A 21 4.22 -9.08 -0.35
C VAL A 21 3.05 -9.33 -1.29
N THR A 22 2.08 -10.12 -0.86
CA THR A 22 0.85 -10.42 -1.59
C THR A 22 -0.34 -9.80 -0.87
N LEU A 23 -1.16 -9.05 -1.58
CA LEU A 23 -2.45 -8.58 -1.07
C LEU A 23 -3.46 -9.71 -1.23
N LEU A 24 -3.89 -10.32 -0.13
CA LEU A 24 -4.87 -11.40 -0.17
C LEU A 24 -6.27 -10.84 -0.32
N GLU A 25 -6.66 -9.98 0.61
CA GLU A 25 -8.02 -9.46 0.72
C GLU A 25 -8.03 -8.02 1.22
N VAL A 26 -9.07 -7.28 0.85
CA VAL A 26 -9.36 -5.95 1.39
C VAL A 26 -10.79 -5.99 1.88
N GLU A 27 -10.98 -5.82 3.20
CA GLU A 27 -12.29 -5.83 3.84
C GLU A 27 -12.48 -4.54 4.62
N ASN A 28 -13.45 -3.72 4.18
CA ASN A 28 -13.75 -2.41 4.76
C ASN A 28 -12.53 -1.47 4.78
N GLN A 29 -11.87 -1.36 5.94
CA GLN A 29 -10.71 -0.51 6.21
C GLN A 29 -9.47 -1.33 6.61
N ALA A 30 -9.51 -2.66 6.44
CA ALA A 30 -8.41 -3.56 6.72
C ALA A 30 -7.94 -4.25 5.42
N ALA A 31 -6.64 -4.48 5.33
CA ALA A 31 -6.04 -5.27 4.26
C ALA A 31 -5.34 -6.48 4.88
N VAL A 32 -5.55 -7.66 4.29
CA VAL A 32 -4.86 -8.89 4.66
C VAL A 32 -3.68 -9.06 3.71
N LEU A 33 -2.48 -9.05 4.27
CA LEU A 33 -1.22 -9.18 3.53
C LEU A 33 -0.54 -10.50 3.91
N GLU A 34 -0.07 -11.22 2.91
CA GLU A 34 0.86 -12.33 3.07
C GLU A 34 2.27 -11.85 2.74
N ILE A 35 3.23 -12.11 3.61
CA ILE A 35 4.63 -11.74 3.41
C ILE A 35 5.49 -13.00 3.46
N ASP A 36 6.14 -13.27 2.34
CA ASP A 36 7.10 -14.38 2.19
C ASP A 36 8.51 -13.79 2.09
N GLY A 37 9.44 -14.30 2.90
CA GLY A 37 10.81 -13.80 2.95
C GLY A 37 11.60 -14.32 4.15
N PRO A 38 12.89 -13.93 4.26
CA PRO A 38 13.75 -14.36 5.36
C PRO A 38 13.24 -13.88 6.72
N GLU A 39 13.55 -14.65 7.77
CA GLU A 39 13.21 -14.28 9.15
C GLU A 39 13.74 -12.87 9.47
N GLY A 40 12.84 -11.99 9.90
CA GLY A 40 13.15 -10.59 10.14
C GLY A 40 11.92 -9.80 10.59
N CYS A 41 12.12 -8.53 10.94
CA CYS A 41 11.04 -7.64 11.34
C CYS A 41 10.51 -6.87 10.13
N VAL A 42 9.37 -7.31 9.59
CA VAL A 42 8.60 -6.50 8.62
C VAL A 42 7.63 -5.62 9.39
N ARG A 43 7.79 -4.29 9.27
CA ARG A 43 6.85 -3.32 9.83
C ARG A 43 5.91 -2.84 8.72
N ILE A 44 4.62 -3.00 8.93
CA ILE A 44 3.57 -2.50 8.04
C ILE A 44 2.87 -1.36 8.77
N GLU A 45 2.79 -0.21 8.12
CA GLU A 45 1.99 0.92 8.61
C GLU A 45 0.99 1.28 7.51
N PRO A 46 -0.32 1.24 7.78
CA PRO A 46 -1.30 1.70 6.82
C PRO A 46 -1.08 3.20 6.60
N VAL A 47 -0.76 3.58 5.38
CA VAL A 47 -0.77 4.99 4.97
C VAL A 47 -2.20 5.32 4.61
N CYS A 48 -2.99 5.70 5.62
CA CYS A 48 -4.24 6.38 5.35
C CYS A 48 -3.87 7.79 4.90
N ASP A 49 -4.05 8.09 3.62
CA ASP A 49 -4.06 9.46 3.12
C ASP A 49 -5.12 10.24 3.94
N ALA A 50 -4.66 10.98 4.95
CA ALA A 50 -5.38 12.12 5.49
C ALA A 50 -5.23 13.34 4.56
N SER A 51 -4.55 13.18 3.43
CA SER A 51 -4.69 14.08 2.29
C SER A 51 -5.81 13.53 1.42
N GLU A 52 -7.00 13.99 1.72
CA GLU A 52 -7.88 14.52 0.67
C GLU A 52 -6.96 15.09 -0.42
N ARG A 53 -6.91 14.44 -1.59
CA ARG A 53 -6.44 15.14 -2.77
C ARG A 53 -7.33 16.36 -2.86
N GLU A 54 -6.74 17.49 -2.53
CA GLU A 54 -7.23 18.82 -2.84
C GLU A 54 -7.64 18.82 -4.33
N GLU A 55 -8.90 18.52 -4.61
CA GLU A 55 -9.61 19.11 -5.74
C GLU A 55 -9.81 20.59 -5.39
N GLU A 56 -8.70 21.32 -5.28
CA GLU A 56 -8.72 22.78 -5.21
C GLU A 56 -9.09 23.30 -6.60
N LEU A 57 -10.36 23.67 -6.73
CA LEU A 57 -10.83 24.85 -7.45
C LEU A 57 -10.01 25.25 -8.68
N ALA A 58 -10.36 24.67 -9.83
CA ALA A 58 -10.33 25.41 -11.09
C ALA A 58 -11.73 26.00 -11.39
N VAL A 59 -12.27 26.80 -10.45
CA VAL A 59 -13.20 27.87 -10.82
C VAL A 59 -12.33 29.11 -10.94
N LEU A 60 -12.06 29.55 -12.18
CA LEU A 60 -11.93 30.95 -12.64
C LEU A 60 -11.21 31.02 -13.99
N ALA A 61 -11.99 31.10 -15.08
CA ALA A 61 -11.87 32.10 -16.15
C ALA A 61 -13.09 32.01 -17.07
#